data_AF-A0A7X8JUY7-F1
#
_entry.id   AF-A0A7X8JUY7-F1
#
_cell.length_a   1.000
_cell.length_b   1.000
_cell.length_c   1.000
_cell.angle_alpha   90.00
_cell.angle_beta   90.00
_cell.angle_gamma   90.00
#
_symmetry.space_group_name_H-M   'P 1'
#
loop_
_entity.id
_entity.type
_entity.pdbx_description
1 polymer ?
#
loop_
_entity_poly.entity_id
_entity_poly.type
_entity_poly.pdbx_seq_one_letter_code
_entity_poly.pdbx_strand_id
1 'polypeptide(L)'
;MNRVQKFREIRRFKIKLILVFSVFFLILFTGIAAADYSMSSLLSDEQRIHIFSIHPYGEEYYRISLFDKKMYINTKYISQDYKKMVDWIDTKRRLLIK
;
A
#
# COMPACT_ATOMS: atom_id res chain seq x y z
N MET A 1 -43.04 -6.70 -15.26
CA MET A 1 -41.74 -7.34 -14.97
C MET A 1 -41.88 -8.26 -13.77
N ASN A 2 -41.32 -9.46 -13.84
CA ASN A 2 -41.38 -10.43 -12.75
C ASN A 2 -40.52 -9.95 -11.55
N ARG A 3 -40.95 -10.19 -10.31
CA ARG A 3 -40.25 -9.70 -9.09
C ARG A 3 -38.77 -10.08 -9.07
N VAL A 4 -38.46 -11.30 -9.54
CA VAL A 4 -37.09 -11.82 -9.66
C VAL A 4 -36.24 -11.02 -10.63
N GLN A 5 -36.81 -10.55 -11.75
CA GLN A 5 -36.10 -9.72 -12.73
C GLN A 5 -35.73 -8.35 -12.14
N LYS A 6 -36.66 -7.73 -11.39
CA LYS A 6 -36.43 -6.45 -10.69
C LYS A 6 -35.27 -6.55 -9.69
N PHE A 7 -35.22 -7.61 -8.88
CA PHE A 7 -34.11 -7.82 -7.93
C PHE A 7 -32.77 -8.14 -8.62
N ARG A 8 -32.77 -8.79 -9.79
CA ARG A 8 -31.55 -9.01 -10.59
C ARG A 8 -31.01 -7.71 -11.18
N GLU A 9 -31.89 -6.82 -11.64
CA GLU A 9 -31.50 -5.51 -12.16
C GLU A 9 -30.90 -4.61 -11.09
N ILE A 10 -31.51 -4.55 -9.90
CA ILE A 10 -31.00 -3.75 -8.78
C ILE A 10 -29.59 -4.21 -8.37
N ARG A 11 -29.33 -5.52 -8.27
CA ARG A 11 -27.99 -6.04 -7.95
C ARG A 11 -26.95 -5.67 -9.00
N ARG A 12 -27.29 -5.79 -10.29
CA ARG A 12 -26.40 -5.39 -11.38
C ARG A 12 -26.14 -3.89 -11.39
N PHE A 13 -27.15 -3.08 -11.10
CA PHE A 13 -27.01 -1.63 -11.02
C PHE A 13 -26.07 -1.22 -9.88
N LYS A 14 -26.21 -1.82 -8.68
CA LYS A 14 -25.31 -1.56 -7.54
C LYS A 14 -23.85 -1.91 -7.86
N ILE A 15 -23.60 -3.07 -8.48
CA ILE A 15 -22.24 -3.48 -8.87
C ILE A 15 -21.67 -2.52 -9.92
N LYS A 16 -22.46 -2.14 -10.94
CA LYS A 16 -22.02 -1.14 -11.92
C LYS A 16 -21.67 0.19 -11.27
N LEU A 17 -22.49 0.64 -10.32
CA LEU A 17 -22.24 1.88 -9.58
C LEU A 17 -20.93 1.80 -8.80
N ILE A 18 -20.70 0.73 -8.04
CA ILE A 18 -19.45 0.50 -7.31
C ILE A 18 -18.25 0.47 -8.26
N LEU A 19 -18.39 -0.18 -9.42
CA LEU A 19 -17.32 -0.28 -10.40
C LEU A 19 -16.98 1.09 -11.01
N VAL A 20 -17.99 1.88 -11.38
CA VAL A 20 -17.80 3.25 -11.89
C VAL A 20 -17.11 4.12 -10.85
N PHE A 21 -17.56 4.10 -9.59
CA PHE A 21 -16.90 4.84 -8.52
C PHE A 21 -15.46 4.37 -8.31
N SER A 22 -15.22 3.06 -8.30
CA SER A 22 -13.88 2.49 -8.16
C SER A 22 -12.94 2.97 -9.27
N VAL A 23 -13.38 2.88 -10.53
CA VAL A 23 -12.59 3.36 -11.68
C VAL A 23 -12.36 4.86 -11.61
N PHE A 24 -13.36 5.65 -11.22
CA PHE A 24 -13.21 7.09 -11.02
C PHE A 24 -12.11 7.41 -10.00
N PHE A 25 -12.12 6.75 -8.83
CA PHE A 25 -11.09 6.95 -7.82
C PHE A 25 -9.71 6.50 -8.32
N LEU A 26 -9.61 5.37 -9.04
CA LEU A 26 -8.35 4.92 -9.61
C LEU A 26 -7.75 5.94 -10.58
N ILE A 27 -8.57 6.50 -11.49
CA ILE A 27 -8.12 7.54 -12.43
C ILE A 27 -7.68 8.79 -11.66
N LEU A 28 -8.46 9.21 -10.65
CA LEU A 28 -8.16 10.37 -9.83
C LEU A 28 -6.82 10.21 -9.08
N PHE A 29 -6.60 9.08 -8.40
CA PHE A 29 -5.33 8.81 -7.71
C PHE A 29 -4.16 8.71 -8.69
N THR A 30 -4.36 8.09 -9.86
CA THR A 30 -3.32 8.00 -10.89
C THR A 30 -2.94 9.38 -11.42
N GLY A 31 -3.92 10.25 -11.68
CA GLY A 31 -3.68 11.62 -12.12
C GLY A 31 -2.91 12.45 -11.09
N ILE A 32 -3.30 12.32 -9.81
CA ILE A 32 -2.60 12.98 -8.70
C ILE A 32 -1.16 12.46 -8.59
N ALA A 33 -0.95 11.14 -8.67
CA ALA A 33 0.38 10.55 -8.61
C ALA A 33 1.27 10.95 -9.79
N ALA A 34 0.71 11.02 -11.01
CA ALA A 34 1.43 11.47 -12.19
C ALA A 34 1.83 12.95 -12.11
N ALA A 35 0.93 13.80 -11.60
CA ALA A 35 1.22 15.21 -11.37
C ALA A 35 2.33 15.39 -10.31
N ASP A 36 2.25 14.65 -9.19
CA ASP A 36 3.27 14.68 -8.13
C ASP A 36 4.64 14.19 -8.63
N TYR A 37 4.67 13.09 -9.40
CA TYR A 37 5.90 12.59 -10.00
C TYR A 37 6.52 13.62 -10.97
N SER A 38 5.70 14.23 -11.82
CA SER A 38 6.15 15.26 -12.76
C SER A 38 6.69 16.50 -12.03
N MET A 39 5.97 16.97 -11.02
CA MET A 39 6.38 18.15 -10.24
C MET A 39 7.63 17.88 -9.40
N SER A 40 7.75 16.67 -8.83
CA SER A 40 8.97 16.22 -8.16
C SER A 40 10.17 16.24 -9.10
N SER A 41 10.02 15.71 -10.33
CA SER A 41 11.12 15.66 -11.30
C SER A 41 11.62 17.04 -11.74
N LEU A 42 10.78 18.08 -11.61
CA LEU A 42 11.11 19.46 -11.95
C LEU A 42 11.72 20.23 -10.76
N LEU A 43 11.31 19.90 -9.52
CA LEU A 43 11.68 20.66 -8.32
C LEU A 43 12.87 20.06 -7.56
N SER A 44 13.06 18.75 -7.63
CA SER A 44 14.14 18.03 -6.98
C SER A 44 14.79 17.11 -8.02
N ASP A 45 16.11 17.08 -8.10
CA ASP A 45 16.88 16.17 -8.97
C ASP A 45 16.72 14.66 -8.58
N GLU A 46 15.73 14.36 -7.73
CA GLU A 46 15.40 13.04 -7.25
C GLU A 46 13.99 12.64 -7.69
N GLN A 47 13.89 11.56 -8.46
CA GLN A 47 12.63 10.98 -8.94
C GLN A 47 11.90 10.23 -7.82
N ARG A 48 11.36 10.93 -6.82
CA ARG A 48 10.60 10.31 -5.73
C ARG A 48 9.16 10.79 -5.71
N ILE A 49 8.23 9.88 -5.49
CA ILE A 49 6.83 10.23 -5.22
C ILE A 49 6.80 10.88 -3.84
N HIS A 50 6.57 12.18 -3.77
CA HIS A 50 6.53 12.93 -2.51
C HIS A 50 5.27 12.64 -1.71
N ILE A 51 4.19 12.23 -2.37
CA ILE A 51 2.94 11.83 -1.72
C ILE A 51 3.16 10.64 -0.77
N PHE A 52 4.04 9.70 -1.11
CA PHE A 52 4.33 8.55 -0.26
C PHE A 52 5.77 8.06 -0.48
N SER A 53 6.60 8.26 0.53
CA SER A 53 7.98 7.77 0.54
C SER A 53 8.29 7.01 1.81
N ILE A 54 8.97 5.87 1.66
CA ILE A 54 9.48 5.06 2.78
C ILE A 54 10.99 5.04 2.64
N HIS A 55 11.69 5.57 3.64
CA HIS A 55 13.15 5.56 3.69
C HIS A 55 13.65 5.04 5.04
N PRO A 56 14.72 4.23 5.05
CA PRO A 56 15.39 3.88 6.30
C PRO A 56 15.94 5.16 6.93
N TYR A 57 15.77 5.30 8.23
CA TYR A 57 16.25 6.43 9.02
C TYR A 57 17.08 5.89 10.19
N GLY A 58 18.39 5.78 9.99
CA GLY A 58 19.27 5.10 10.94
C GLY A 58 19.08 3.58 10.95
N GLU A 59 19.55 2.91 12.01
CA GLU A 59 19.57 1.45 12.10
C GLU A 59 18.24 0.82 12.56
N GLU A 60 17.44 1.57 13.34
CA GLU A 60 16.26 1.03 14.03
C GLU A 60 14.93 1.70 13.64
N TYR A 61 14.94 2.65 12.70
CA TYR A 61 13.74 3.39 12.32
C TYR A 61 13.54 3.42 10.80
N TYR A 62 12.26 3.38 10.40
CA TYR A 62 11.82 3.71 9.05
C TYR A 62 11.02 4.99 9.09
N ARG A 63 11.38 5.93 8.21
CA ARG A 63 10.62 7.16 8.00
C ARG A 63 9.65 6.94 6.85
N ILE A 64 8.37 7.03 7.17
CA ILE A 64 7.28 7.10 6.20
C ILE A 64 6.88 8.57 6.08
N SER A 65 7.06 9.18 4.91
CA SER A 65 6.55 10.52 4.65
C SER A 65 5.32 10.41 3.77
N LEU A 66 4.21 11.01 4.21
CA LEU A 66 2.96 11.13 3.48
C LEU A 66 2.67 12.62 3.30
N PHE A 67 2.78 13.11 2.06
CA PHE A 67 2.84 14.55 1.75
C PHE A 67 3.91 15.25 2.61
N ASP A 68 3.51 16.18 3.50
CA ASP A 68 4.39 16.90 4.42
C ASP A 68 4.50 16.25 5.80
N LYS A 69 3.65 15.24 6.09
CA LYS A 69 3.70 14.54 7.38
C LYS A 69 4.75 13.45 7.36
N LYS A 70 5.69 13.54 8.30
CA LYS A 70 6.75 12.55 8.52
C LYS A 70 6.37 11.70 9.72
N MET A 71 6.21 10.41 9.51
CA MET A 71 6.00 9.43 10.57
C MET A 71 7.24 8.55 10.67
N TYR A 72 7.68 8.29 11.90
CA TYR A 72 8.83 7.42 12.18
C TYR A 72 8.31 6.15 12.82
N ILE A 73 8.50 5.02 12.15
CA ILE A 73 8.16 3.71 12.68
C ILE A 73 9.44 3.12 13.27
N ASN A 74 9.42 2.84 14.57
CA ASN A 74 10.48 2.09 15.21
C ASN A 74 10.36 0.61 14.80
N THR A 75 11.39 0.11 14.11
CA THR A 75 11.44 -1.28 13.63
C THR A 75 12.29 -2.18 14.52
N LYS A 76 12.82 -1.70 15.66
CA LYS A 76 13.64 -2.49 16.59
C LYS A 76 12.95 -3.77 17.06
N TYR A 77 11.69 -3.66 17.46
CA TYR A 77 10.91 -4.81 17.93
C TYR A 77 10.48 -5.71 16.77
N ILE A 78 10.13 -5.11 15.64
CA ILE A 78 9.77 -5.84 14.41
C ILE A 78 10.94 -6.67 13.90
N SER A 79 12.17 -6.13 13.91
CA SER A 79 13.36 -6.83 13.46
C SER A 79 13.76 -7.96 14.42
N GLN A 80 13.60 -7.75 15.73
CA GLN A 80 13.82 -8.79 16.74
C GLN A 80 12.82 -9.94 16.60
N ASP A 81 11.54 -9.64 16.41
CA ASP A 81 10.51 -10.66 16.24
C ASP A 81 10.63 -11.40 14.91
N TYR A 82 10.99 -10.68 13.83
CA TYR A 82 11.34 -11.31 12.56
C TYR A 82 12.49 -12.29 12.71
N LYS A 83 13.56 -11.90 13.41
CA LYS A 83 14.72 -12.77 13.65
C LYS A 83 14.33 -14.03 14.43
N LYS A 84 13.56 -13.89 15.52
CA LYS A 84 13.04 -15.03 16.29
C LYS A 84 12.20 -15.97 15.42
N MET A 85 11.36 -15.41 14.54
CA MET A 85 10.53 -16.19 13.64
C MET A 85 11.38 -16.96 12.62
N VAL A 86 12.38 -16.33 12.01
CA VAL A 86 13.33 -16.97 11.10
C VAL A 86 14.09 -18.09 11.80
N ASP A 87 14.62 -17.84 13.00
CA ASP A 87 15.35 -18.83 13.79
C ASP A 87 14.46 -20.04 14.13
N TRP A 88 13.20 -19.80 14.45
CA TRP A 88 12.22 -20.86 14.72
C TRP A 88 11.92 -21.70 13.46
N ILE A 89 11.73 -21.05 12.31
CA ILE A 89 11.53 -21.73 11.02
C ILE A 89 12.75 -22.58 10.66
N ASP A 90 13.96 -22.04 10.81
CA ASP A 90 15.20 -22.75 10.50
C ASP A 90 15.45 -23.93 11.44
N THR A 91 15.08 -23.78 12.71
CA THR A 91 15.14 -24.88 13.69
C THR A 91 14.18 -26.00 13.28
N LYS A 92 12.94 -25.66 12.93
CA LYS A 92 11.96 -26.65 12.44
C LYS A 92 12.38 -27.30 11.13
N ARG A 93 12.93 -26.53 10.19
CA ARG A 93 13.46 -27.05 8.92
C ARG A 93 14.58 -28.08 9.18
N ARG A 94 15.52 -27.78 10.07
CA ARG A 94 16.60 -28.72 10.46
C ARG A 94 16.08 -29.99 11.12
N LEU A 95 14.99 -29.90 11.90
CA LEU A 95 14.35 -31.07 12.51
C LEU A 95 13.55 -31.94 11.52
N LEU A 96 13.10 -31.37 10.40
CA LEU A 96 12.34 -32.09 9.35
C LEU A 96 13.22 -32.74 8.28
N ILE A 97 14.50 -32.33 8.17
CA ILE A 97 15.47 -32.85 7.18
C ILE A 97 16.35 -33.97 7.78
N LYS A 98 16.11 -34.34 9.05
CA LYS A 98 16.75 -35.46 9.73
C LYS A 98 15.78 -36.62 9.86
#